data_AF-A0A1Y3BM47-F1
#
_entry.id   AF-A0A1Y3BM47-F1
#
_cell.length_a   1.000
_cell.length_b   1.000
_cell.length_c   1.000
_cell.angle_alpha   90.00
_cell.angle_beta   90.00
_cell.angle_gamma   90.00
#
_symmetry.space_group_name_H-M   'P 1'
#
loop_
_entity.id
_entity.type
_entity.pdbx_description
1 polymer ?
#
loop_
_entity_poly.entity_id
_entity_poly.type
_entity_poly.pdbx_seq_one_letter_code
_entity_poly.pdbx_strand_id
1 'polypeptide(L)'
;MDTTINDEYFIELHPIKDYELRHKLADMISESDEQNPAIIPHIFPNYLRAPEKGKPIVVTELVQKNIGSNQSPATNKSMNFRNLLILLKKGKYENNSSMTSWWEIHDDCQNIDYLDPFLKDMMLTERCQYLPVIVFNDKVFIGLLAFLSGYGIIGIYTTFVFLVSRWVRGLNSESSFKVIYTRMPNVDRVLQLCLDIYLVRESREFELEEDLYAKLIFLYRSPETLIKWTKINEEINSVP
;
A
#
# COMPACT_ATOMS: atom_id res chain seq x y z
N MET A 1 1.24 2.18 20.19
CA MET A 1 0.29 2.34 19.07
C MET A 1 -0.44 1.02 18.99
N ASP A 2 -1.70 1.01 19.41
CA ASP A 2 -2.48 -0.21 19.54
C ASP A 2 -2.71 -0.83 18.16
N THR A 3 -2.18 -2.03 17.97
CA THR A 3 -2.29 -2.82 16.74
C THR A 3 -3.54 -3.70 16.74
N THR A 4 -4.42 -3.51 17.72
CA THR A 4 -5.59 -4.37 17.96
C THR A 4 -6.85 -3.73 17.40
N ILE A 5 -7.69 -4.57 16.79
CA ILE A 5 -9.01 -4.19 16.28
C ILE A 5 -10.02 -4.57 17.36
N ASN A 6 -10.71 -3.59 17.92
CA ASN A 6 -11.67 -3.75 19.02
C ASN A 6 -12.81 -2.75 18.83
N ASP A 7 -14.05 -3.21 18.96
CA ASP A 7 -15.17 -2.36 19.32
C ASP A 7 -16.15 -3.12 20.23
N GLU A 8 -16.92 -2.38 21.01
CA GLU A 8 -17.94 -2.92 21.91
C GLU A 8 -19.30 -2.36 21.54
N TYR A 9 -20.33 -3.21 21.50
CA TYR A 9 -21.69 -2.80 21.22
C TYR A 9 -22.55 -2.89 22.48
N PHE A 10 -23.15 -1.76 22.85
CA PHE A 10 -23.92 -1.63 24.09
C PHE A 10 -25.42 -1.52 23.79
N ILE A 11 -26.22 -2.20 24.61
CA ILE A 11 -27.66 -2.03 24.67
C ILE A 11 -28.04 -1.67 26.11
N GLU A 12 -28.82 -0.61 26.26
CA GLU A 12 -29.38 -0.20 27.55
C GLU A 12 -30.79 -0.79 27.72
N LEU A 13 -30.99 -1.58 28.79
CA LEU A 13 -32.28 -2.20 29.10
C LEU A 13 -33.13 -1.26 29.96
N HIS A 14 -34.16 -0.65 29.36
CA HIS A 14 -34.99 0.34 30.03
C HIS A 14 -35.95 -0.33 31.04
N PRO A 15 -36.05 0.16 32.29
CA PRO A 15 -36.85 -0.48 33.35
C PRO A 15 -38.33 -0.71 32.98
N ILE A 16 -38.92 0.22 32.22
CA ILE A 16 -40.35 0.21 31.87
C ILE A 16 -40.63 -0.45 30.51
N LYS A 17 -39.73 -0.28 29.52
CA LYS A 17 -39.98 -0.78 28.15
C LYS A 17 -39.55 -2.24 28.02
N ASP A 18 -38.43 -2.59 28.65
CA ASP A 18 -37.84 -3.93 28.61
C ASP A 18 -38.12 -4.69 29.92
N TYR A 19 -39.23 -4.35 30.59
CA TYR A 19 -39.62 -4.94 31.87
C TYR A 19 -39.64 -6.47 31.81
N GLU A 20 -40.28 -7.03 30.78
CA GLU A 20 -40.39 -8.47 30.54
C GLU A 20 -39.01 -9.14 30.41
N LEU A 21 -38.12 -8.56 29.61
CA LEU A 21 -36.76 -9.09 29.41
C LEU A 21 -35.97 -9.04 30.72
N ARG A 22 -36.02 -7.91 31.43
CA ARG A 22 -35.32 -7.74 32.70
C ARG A 22 -35.83 -8.67 33.78
N HIS A 23 -37.14 -8.90 33.85
CA HIS A 23 -37.74 -9.85 34.77
C HIS A 23 -37.31 -11.27 34.44
N LYS A 24 -37.36 -11.69 33.17
CA LYS A 24 -36.85 -13.01 32.75
C LYS A 24 -35.37 -13.22 33.07
N LEU A 25 -34.53 -12.21 32.84
CA LEU A 25 -33.10 -12.26 33.21
C LEU A 25 -32.90 -12.38 34.72
N ALA A 26 -33.70 -11.65 35.52
CA ALA A 26 -33.65 -11.74 36.97
C ALA A 26 -34.14 -13.11 37.48
N ASP A 27 -35.20 -13.65 36.89
CA ASP A 27 -35.75 -14.98 37.24
C ASP A 27 -34.75 -16.10 36.95
N MET A 28 -34.02 -16.03 35.83
CA MET A 28 -32.97 -16.99 35.51
C MET A 28 -31.84 -16.99 36.55
N ILE A 29 -31.47 -15.82 37.07
CA ILE A 29 -30.45 -15.70 38.12
C ILE A 29 -30.98 -16.24 39.45
N SER A 30 -32.27 -16.01 39.74
CA SER A 30 -32.97 -16.54 40.92
C SER A 30 -32.92 -18.07 40.99
N GLU A 31 -33.19 -18.65 42.17
CA GLU A 31 -33.14 -20.10 42.44
C GLU A 31 -34.23 -20.92 41.72
N SER A 32 -34.87 -20.36 40.68
CA SER A 32 -35.84 -21.09 39.88
C SER A 32 -35.14 -22.16 39.02
N ASP A 33 -35.72 -23.36 39.00
CA ASP A 33 -35.29 -24.46 38.13
C ASP A 33 -35.77 -24.26 36.68
N GLU A 34 -36.61 -23.25 36.41
CA GLU A 34 -37.13 -22.95 35.07
C GLU A 34 -36.08 -22.26 34.19
N GLN A 35 -35.50 -23.05 33.30
CA GLN A 35 -34.45 -22.65 32.36
C GLN A 35 -35.04 -22.22 31.01
N ASN A 36 -35.95 -21.24 31.01
CA ASN A 36 -36.47 -20.68 29.76
C ASN A 36 -35.50 -19.65 29.20
N PRO A 37 -35.06 -19.75 27.92
CA PRO A 37 -34.10 -18.83 27.35
C PRO A 37 -34.72 -17.44 27.12
N ALA A 38 -33.95 -16.38 27.37
CA ALA A 38 -34.35 -15.00 27.11
C ALA A 38 -33.83 -14.51 25.76
N ILE A 39 -34.69 -13.87 24.96
CA ILE A 39 -34.34 -13.31 23.64
C ILE A 39 -33.90 -11.86 23.82
N ILE A 40 -32.63 -11.55 23.53
CA ILE A 40 -32.13 -10.17 23.45
C ILE A 40 -32.23 -9.69 22.00
N PRO A 41 -33.03 -8.64 21.72
CA PRO A 41 -33.23 -8.16 20.37
C PRO A 41 -32.02 -7.36 19.84
N HIS A 42 -31.71 -7.51 18.56
CA HIS A 42 -30.75 -6.69 17.80
C HIS A 42 -29.39 -6.45 18.48
N ILE A 43 -28.80 -7.50 19.05
CA ILE A 43 -27.52 -7.42 19.78
C ILE A 43 -26.31 -7.85 18.95
N PHE A 44 -26.50 -8.76 17.98
CA PHE A 44 -25.37 -9.42 17.35
C PHE A 44 -25.27 -9.16 15.84
N PRO A 45 -24.13 -8.65 15.33
CA PRO A 45 -24.02 -8.26 13.93
C PRO A 45 -23.86 -9.46 13.00
N ASN A 46 -24.50 -9.40 11.83
CA ASN A 46 -24.37 -10.44 10.80
C ASN A 46 -23.08 -10.31 9.99
N TYR A 47 -22.73 -9.08 9.62
CA TYR A 47 -21.61 -8.74 8.76
C TYR A 47 -20.73 -7.67 9.41
N LEU A 48 -19.45 -7.96 9.56
CA LEU A 48 -18.44 -7.04 10.09
C LEU A 48 -17.37 -6.81 9.05
N ARG A 49 -16.86 -5.58 8.95
CA ARG A 49 -15.65 -5.25 8.23
C ARG A 49 -14.54 -4.98 9.24
N ALA A 50 -13.45 -5.71 9.13
CA ALA A 50 -12.25 -5.53 9.94
C ALA A 50 -11.23 -4.70 9.15
N PRO A 51 -11.04 -3.41 9.48
CA PRO A 51 -10.00 -2.59 8.84
C PRO A 51 -8.60 -2.96 9.35
N GLU A 52 -7.55 -2.46 8.71
CA GLU A 52 -6.16 -2.66 9.16
C GLU A 52 -5.94 -2.19 10.61
N LYS A 53 -6.54 -1.06 10.99
CA LYS A 53 -6.41 -0.41 12.29
C LYS A 53 -7.72 0.24 12.71
N GLY A 54 -7.93 0.31 14.02
CA GLY A 54 -9.08 0.99 14.61
C GLY A 54 -10.25 0.05 14.87
N LYS A 55 -11.47 0.54 14.66
CA LYS A 55 -12.70 -0.16 15.06
C LYS A 55 -13.29 -0.99 13.92
N PRO A 56 -13.73 -2.24 14.15
CA PRO A 56 -14.53 -2.97 13.19
C PRO A 56 -15.82 -2.21 12.87
N ILE A 57 -16.27 -2.28 11.62
CA ILE A 57 -17.44 -1.54 11.12
C ILE A 57 -18.52 -2.55 10.78
N VAL A 58 -19.74 -2.37 11.30
CA VAL A 58 -20.88 -3.18 10.88
C VAL A 58 -21.26 -2.83 9.45
N VAL A 59 -21.30 -3.83 8.57
CA VAL A 59 -21.61 -3.64 7.15
C VAL A 59 -23.12 -3.53 7.01
N THR A 60 -23.59 -2.40 6.48
CA THR A 60 -25.02 -2.10 6.34
C THR A 60 -25.53 -2.29 4.92
N GLU A 61 -24.60 -2.35 3.97
CA GLU A 61 -24.84 -2.39 2.54
C GLU A 61 -25.27 -3.77 2.04
N LEU A 62 -24.96 -4.82 2.81
CA LEU A 62 -25.27 -6.21 2.47
C LEU A 62 -26.64 -6.66 2.97
N VAL A 63 -27.36 -5.82 3.72
CA VAL A 63 -28.75 -6.13 4.07
C VAL A 63 -29.60 -6.04 2.81
N GLN A 64 -30.17 -7.19 2.42
CA GLN A 64 -31.16 -7.23 1.35
C GLN A 64 -32.32 -6.29 1.72
N LYS A 65 -32.47 -5.22 0.95
CA LYS A 65 -33.77 -4.55 0.85
C LYS A 65 -34.72 -5.58 0.28
N ASN A 66 -35.62 -6.10 1.10
CA ASN A 66 -36.70 -6.94 0.62
C ASN A 66 -37.35 -6.27 -0.61
N ILE A 67 -37.14 -6.92 -1.76
CA ILE A 67 -37.75 -6.59 -3.04
C ILE A 67 -39.26 -6.80 -2.83
N GLY A 68 -40.00 -5.72 -2.58
CA GLY A 68 -41.46 -5.81 -2.44
C GLY A 68 -42.19 -4.64 -1.78
N SER A 69 -41.52 -3.77 -1.02
CA SER A 69 -42.21 -2.62 -0.42
C SER A 69 -41.65 -1.30 -0.94
N ASN A 70 -42.49 -0.54 -1.65
CA ASN A 70 -42.33 0.89 -1.93
C ASN A 70 -42.36 1.70 -0.62
N GLN A 71 -41.38 1.48 0.25
CA GLN A 71 -41.17 2.28 1.44
C GLN A 71 -39.73 2.76 1.43
N SER A 72 -39.61 4.05 1.70
CA SER A 72 -38.42 4.87 1.77
C SER A 72 -37.21 4.17 2.41
N PRO A 73 -35.97 4.60 2.06
CA PRO A 73 -34.74 4.11 2.67
C PRO A 73 -34.63 4.63 4.11
N ALA A 74 -35.49 4.14 5.00
CA ALA A 74 -35.43 4.42 6.42
C ALA A 74 -34.34 3.54 7.03
N THR A 75 -33.45 4.23 7.72
CA THR A 75 -32.37 3.83 8.62
C THR A 75 -32.75 2.71 9.61
N ASN A 76 -33.03 1.50 9.16
CA ASN A 76 -33.33 0.37 10.04
C ASN A 76 -32.03 -0.32 10.44
N LYS A 77 -31.29 0.30 11.38
CA LYS A 77 -30.09 -0.27 12.03
C LYS A 77 -30.37 -1.68 12.58
N SER A 78 -31.64 -1.98 12.90
CA SER A 78 -32.17 -3.27 13.35
C SER A 78 -32.00 -4.43 12.36
N MET A 79 -31.88 -4.21 11.06
CA MET A 79 -31.73 -5.32 10.10
C MET A 79 -30.29 -5.88 10.04
N ASN A 80 -29.31 -5.12 10.53
CA ASN A 80 -27.90 -5.55 10.54
C ASN A 80 -27.54 -6.43 11.74
N PHE A 81 -28.39 -6.37 12.78
CA PHE A 81 -28.20 -7.09 14.03
C PHE A 81 -29.33 -8.08 14.24
N ARG A 82 -28.96 -9.31 14.56
CA ARG A 82 -29.90 -10.38 14.90
C ARG A 82 -30.09 -10.52 16.40
N ASN A 83 -31.15 -11.24 16.74
CA ASN A 83 -31.51 -11.54 18.11
C ASN A 83 -30.69 -12.73 18.61
N LEU A 84 -30.34 -12.71 19.90
CA LEU A 84 -29.67 -13.84 20.56
C LEU A 84 -30.53 -14.37 21.70
N LEU A 85 -30.50 -15.68 21.88
CA LEU A 85 -31.04 -16.37 23.03
C LEU A 85 -29.94 -16.51 24.08
N ILE A 86 -30.23 -16.12 25.31
CA ILE A 86 -29.32 -16.28 26.44
C ILE A 86 -29.97 -17.20 27.47
N LEU A 87 -29.20 -18.16 27.96
CA LEU A 87 -29.63 -19.15 28.94
C LEU A 87 -28.60 -19.29 30.05
N LEU A 88 -29.04 -19.25 31.31
CA LEU A 88 -28.18 -19.60 32.44
C LEU A 88 -28.34 -21.10 32.74
N LYS A 89 -27.29 -21.89 32.52
CA LYS A 89 -27.26 -23.29 32.92
C LYS A 89 -26.66 -23.42 34.31
N LYS A 90 -27.29 -24.24 35.15
CA LYS A 90 -26.81 -24.63 36.47
C LYS A 90 -26.62 -26.15 36.49
N GLY A 91 -25.44 -26.61 36.88
CA GLY A 91 -25.09 -28.03 36.83
C GLY A 91 -23.94 -28.39 37.74
N LYS A 92 -23.77 -29.70 37.97
CA LYS A 92 -22.61 -30.23 38.68
C LYS A 92 -21.50 -30.49 37.68
N TYR A 93 -20.38 -29.80 37.84
CA TYR A 93 -19.18 -30.00 37.04
C TYR A 93 -18.31 -31.08 37.68
N GLU A 94 -17.96 -32.13 36.93
CA GLU A 94 -17.05 -33.23 37.31
C GLU A 94 -17.14 -33.68 38.78
N ASN A 95 -18.16 -34.47 39.16
CA ASN A 95 -18.32 -35.12 40.47
C ASN A 95 -18.22 -34.22 41.73
N ASN A 96 -18.01 -32.92 41.59
CA ASN A 96 -17.95 -31.98 42.68
C ASN A 96 -19.38 -31.64 43.12
N SER A 97 -19.58 -31.59 44.44
CA SER A 97 -20.87 -31.24 45.06
C SER A 97 -21.24 -29.76 44.90
N SER A 98 -20.32 -28.93 44.40
CA SER A 98 -20.52 -27.51 44.14
C SER A 98 -21.37 -27.29 42.89
N MET A 99 -22.48 -26.55 43.04
CA MET A 99 -23.28 -26.07 41.92
C MET A 99 -22.45 -25.07 41.10
N THR A 100 -22.18 -25.40 39.84
CA THR A 100 -21.56 -24.48 38.89
C THR A 100 -22.62 -23.88 37.99
N SER A 101 -22.42 -22.63 37.57
CA SER A 101 -23.32 -21.94 36.64
C SER A 101 -22.53 -21.27 35.54
N TRP A 102 -23.07 -21.30 34.32
CA TRP A 102 -22.46 -20.65 33.15
C TRP A 102 -23.55 -20.16 32.21
N TRP A 103 -23.23 -19.09 31.48
CA TRP A 103 -24.10 -18.55 30.44
C TRP A 103 -23.84 -19.26 29.12
N GLU A 104 -24.92 -19.63 28.45
CA GLU A 104 -24.92 -20.19 27.11
C GLU A 104 -25.66 -19.23 26.18
N ILE A 105 -25.10 -18.99 25.01
CA ILE A 105 -25.63 -18.05 24.01
C ILE A 105 -25.96 -18.87 22.76
N HIS A 106 -27.18 -18.71 22.28
CA HIS A 106 -27.70 -19.41 21.10
C HIS A 106 -28.30 -18.41 20.12
N ASP A 107 -28.36 -18.77 18.84
CA ASP A 107 -29.06 -17.98 17.84
C ASP A 107 -30.58 -18.20 17.90
N ASP A 108 -31.36 -17.14 17.64
CA ASP A 108 -32.82 -17.23 17.51
C ASP A 108 -33.21 -17.89 16.17
N CYS A 109 -33.30 -19.22 16.20
CA CYS A 109 -33.61 -20.00 15.02
C CYS A 109 -35.10 -20.18 14.72
N GLN A 110 -35.97 -19.57 15.52
CA GLN A 110 -37.41 -19.61 15.26
C GLN A 110 -37.81 -18.53 14.25
N ASN A 111 -37.07 -17.42 14.22
CA ASN A 111 -37.37 -16.27 13.38
C ASN A 111 -36.18 -15.93 12.48
N ILE A 112 -36.06 -16.65 11.36
CA ILE A 112 -34.92 -16.52 10.40
C ILE A 112 -35.36 -15.77 9.12
N ASP A 113 -36.62 -15.38 8.99
CA ASP A 113 -37.17 -14.87 7.73
C ASP A 113 -36.66 -13.47 7.33
N TYR A 114 -36.08 -12.73 8.27
CA TYR A 114 -35.43 -11.44 7.98
C TYR A 114 -33.94 -11.58 7.63
N LEU A 115 -33.37 -12.78 7.73
CA LEU A 115 -31.95 -13.03 7.46
C LEU A 115 -31.73 -13.30 5.96
N ASP A 116 -30.54 -12.92 5.49
CA ASP A 116 -30.11 -13.18 4.11
C ASP A 116 -30.11 -14.70 3.83
N PRO A 117 -30.50 -15.15 2.61
CA PRO A 117 -30.53 -16.56 2.25
C PRO A 117 -29.24 -17.32 2.56
N PHE A 118 -28.07 -16.67 2.41
CA PHE A 118 -26.79 -17.27 2.73
C PHE A 118 -26.61 -17.55 4.22
N LEU A 119 -26.97 -16.60 5.07
CA LEU A 119 -26.89 -16.77 6.53
C LEU A 119 -27.94 -17.77 7.03
N LYS A 120 -29.14 -17.74 6.43
CA LYS A 120 -30.23 -18.68 6.71
C LYS A 120 -29.80 -20.12 6.41
N ASP A 121 -29.21 -20.38 5.25
CA ASP A 121 -28.74 -21.71 4.85
C ASP A 121 -27.66 -22.23 5.80
N MET A 122 -26.72 -21.38 6.20
CA MET A 122 -25.66 -21.72 7.15
C MET A 122 -26.22 -22.09 8.53
N MET A 123 -27.15 -21.31 9.07
CA MET A 123 -27.77 -21.60 10.37
C MET A 123 -28.60 -22.88 10.37
N LEU A 124 -29.34 -23.13 9.29
CA LEU A 124 -30.15 -24.33 9.13
C LEU A 124 -29.29 -25.60 9.01
N THR A 125 -28.19 -25.52 8.25
CA THR A 125 -27.26 -26.64 8.05
C THR A 125 -26.58 -27.06 9.36
N GLU A 126 -26.13 -26.07 10.14
CA GLU A 126 -25.43 -26.30 11.41
C GLU A 126 -26.39 -26.50 12.61
N ARG A 127 -27.70 -26.58 12.36
CA ARG A 127 -28.75 -26.74 13.39
C ARG A 127 -28.59 -25.78 14.57
N CYS A 128 -28.15 -24.56 14.31
CA CYS A 128 -28.01 -23.50 15.31
C CYS A 128 -27.09 -23.83 16.49
N GLN A 129 -26.15 -24.75 16.29
CA GLN A 129 -25.17 -25.12 17.31
C GLN A 129 -24.07 -24.06 17.48
N TYR A 130 -23.81 -23.27 16.44
CA TYR A 130 -22.77 -22.26 16.41
C TYR A 130 -23.36 -20.88 16.13
N LEU A 131 -22.59 -19.85 16.50
CA LEU A 131 -22.93 -18.44 16.30
C LEU A 131 -22.11 -17.87 15.12
N PRO A 132 -22.59 -17.95 13.86
CA PRO A 132 -21.82 -17.52 12.70
C PRO A 132 -21.73 -15.99 12.59
N VAL A 133 -20.55 -15.49 12.21
CA VAL A 133 -20.32 -14.08 11.83
C VAL A 133 -19.49 -14.05 10.57
N ILE A 134 -19.87 -13.21 9.62
CA ILE A 134 -19.11 -13.01 8.40
C ILE A 134 -18.26 -11.75 8.56
N VAL A 135 -16.94 -11.93 8.51
CA VAL A 135 -15.98 -10.84 8.66
C VAL A 135 -15.25 -10.57 7.35
N PHE A 136 -15.41 -9.37 6.80
CA PHE A 136 -14.67 -8.86 5.66
C PHE A 136 -13.37 -8.25 6.16
N ASN A 137 -12.27 -8.96 5.98
CA ASN A 137 -10.96 -8.46 6.33
C ASN A 137 -10.42 -7.55 5.21
N ASP A 138 -10.10 -6.31 5.54
CA ASP A 138 -9.44 -5.41 4.60
C ASP A 138 -8.04 -5.93 4.29
N LYS A 139 -7.65 -5.84 3.01
CA LYS A 139 -6.29 -6.19 2.62
C LYS A 139 -5.33 -5.14 3.17
N VAL A 140 -4.38 -5.60 3.96
CA VAL A 140 -3.29 -4.76 4.47
C VAL A 140 -2.20 -4.69 3.41
N PHE A 141 -1.93 -3.49 2.91
CA PHE A 141 -0.79 -3.24 2.03
C PHE A 141 0.45 -3.03 2.88
N ILE A 142 1.20 -4.11 3.13
CA ILE A 142 2.49 -4.03 3.80
C ILE A 142 3.52 -3.50 2.78
N GLY A 143 4.13 -2.35 3.07
CA GLY A 143 5.47 -2.06 2.55
C GLY A 143 5.75 -0.63 2.08
N LEU A 144 7.01 -0.44 1.69
CA LEU A 144 7.60 0.77 1.09
C LEU A 144 6.76 1.38 -0.06
N LEU A 145 5.94 0.55 -0.73
CA LEU A 145 5.07 0.99 -1.82
C LEU A 145 3.90 1.87 -1.34
N ALA A 146 3.46 1.73 -0.08
CA ALA A 146 2.46 2.64 0.49
C ALA A 146 3.00 4.08 0.58
N PHE A 147 4.27 4.25 0.96
CA PHE A 147 4.97 5.53 0.94
C PHE A 147 5.08 6.10 -0.49
N LEU A 148 5.24 5.23 -1.49
CA LEU A 148 5.31 5.64 -2.88
C LEU A 148 3.94 6.06 -3.47
N SER A 149 2.84 5.47 -2.99
CA SER A 149 1.48 5.72 -3.50
C SER A 149 0.93 7.14 -3.24
N GLY A 150 1.53 7.87 -2.29
CA GLY A 150 1.19 9.26 -1.98
C GLY A 150 2.08 10.26 -2.73
N TYR A 151 2.73 11.17 -2.01
CA TYR A 151 3.65 12.15 -2.58
C TYR A 151 5.00 11.56 -3.06
N GLY A 152 5.24 10.27 -2.85
CA GLY A 152 6.46 9.61 -3.34
C GLY A 152 6.54 9.60 -4.87
N ILE A 153 5.43 9.31 -5.57
CA ILE A 153 5.41 9.24 -7.04
C ILE A 153 5.74 10.59 -7.68
N ILE A 154 5.26 11.69 -7.11
CA ILE A 154 5.56 13.03 -7.62
C ILE A 154 7.04 13.38 -7.39
N GLY A 155 7.62 12.95 -6.27
CA GLY A 155 9.06 13.09 -6.01
C GLY A 155 9.93 12.33 -7.02
N ILE A 156 9.57 11.07 -7.34
CA ILE A 156 10.30 10.29 -8.34
C ILE A 156 10.13 10.91 -9.74
N TYR A 157 8.93 11.35 -10.10
CA TYR A 157 8.69 11.98 -11.39
C TYR A 157 9.52 13.25 -11.56
N THR A 158 9.47 14.15 -10.57
CA THR A 158 10.19 15.42 -10.62
C THR A 158 11.71 15.20 -10.70
N THR A 159 12.27 14.32 -9.86
CA THR A 159 13.71 14.00 -9.89
C THR A 159 14.15 13.40 -11.22
N PHE A 160 13.37 12.48 -11.80
CA PHE A 160 13.66 11.90 -13.11
C PHE A 160 13.63 12.97 -14.21
N VAL A 161 12.59 13.82 -14.25
CA VAL A 161 12.48 14.92 -15.22
C VAL A 161 13.66 15.89 -15.09
N PHE A 162 14.04 16.25 -13.86
CA PHE A 162 15.22 17.10 -13.62
C PHE A 162 16.50 16.45 -14.14
N LEU A 163 16.71 15.15 -13.87
CA LEU A 163 17.88 14.41 -14.34
C LEU A 163 17.96 14.42 -15.87
N VAL A 164 16.86 14.08 -16.55
CA VAL A 164 16.80 14.11 -18.02
C VAL A 164 17.01 15.52 -18.56
N SER A 165 16.41 16.54 -17.94
CA SER A 165 16.58 17.93 -18.36
C SER A 165 18.04 18.40 -18.25
N ARG A 166 18.76 17.97 -17.21
CA ARG A 166 20.17 18.27 -16.99
C ARG A 166 21.03 17.54 -18.02
N TRP A 167 20.71 16.28 -18.31
CA TRP A 167 21.41 15.49 -19.32
C TRP A 167 21.27 16.11 -20.72
N VAL A 168 20.04 16.44 -21.13
CA VAL A 168 19.77 17.11 -22.43
C VAL A 168 20.48 18.46 -22.54
N ARG A 169 20.51 19.25 -21.46
CA ARG A 169 21.26 20.52 -21.44
C ARG A 169 22.77 20.31 -21.60
N GLY A 170 23.32 19.26 -21.02
CA GLY A 170 24.75 18.93 -21.10
C GLY A 170 25.23 18.68 -22.52
N LEU A 171 24.44 17.97 -23.34
CA LEU A 171 24.82 17.60 -24.71
C LEU A 171 25.08 18.80 -25.62
N ASN A 172 24.39 19.92 -25.41
CA ASN A 172 24.54 21.13 -26.23
C ASN A 172 25.47 22.19 -25.60
N SER A 173 25.67 22.14 -24.28
CA SER A 173 26.42 23.18 -23.56
C SER A 173 27.93 23.07 -23.70
N GLU A 174 28.47 21.90 -24.05
CA GLU A 174 29.92 21.66 -24.04
C GLU A 174 30.60 21.95 -25.40
N SER A 175 29.83 22.27 -26.44
CA SER A 175 30.38 22.48 -27.78
C SER A 175 31.28 23.70 -27.89
N SER A 176 31.10 24.75 -27.08
CA SER A 176 31.87 25.99 -27.17
C SER A 176 33.32 25.82 -26.66
N PHE A 177 33.52 25.08 -25.57
CA PHE A 177 34.84 24.81 -25.01
C PHE A 177 35.72 23.98 -25.95
N LYS A 178 35.11 23.13 -26.79
CA LYS A 178 35.82 22.28 -27.75
C LYS A 178 36.11 22.96 -29.08
N VAL A 179 35.65 24.20 -29.32
CA VAL A 179 35.78 24.88 -30.63
C VAL A 179 37.23 24.97 -31.08
N ILE A 180 38.15 25.32 -30.17
CA ILE A 180 39.59 25.47 -30.44
C ILE A 180 40.18 24.17 -31.02
N TYR A 181 39.73 23.02 -30.51
CA TYR A 181 40.23 21.72 -30.94
C TYR A 181 39.45 21.10 -32.11
N THR A 182 38.19 21.50 -32.30
CA THR A 182 37.32 20.92 -33.33
C THR A 182 37.38 21.70 -34.65
N ARG A 183 37.77 22.98 -34.62
CA ARG A 183 37.76 23.88 -35.79
C ARG A 183 39.17 24.27 -36.26
N MET A 184 40.07 23.29 -36.39
CA MET A 184 41.39 23.52 -37.00
C MET A 184 41.29 23.40 -38.53
N PRO A 185 41.89 24.32 -39.31
CA PRO A 185 41.75 24.33 -40.77
C PRO A 185 42.59 23.26 -41.49
N ASN A 186 43.82 22.98 -41.02
CA ASN A 186 44.62 21.84 -41.49
C ASN A 186 45.31 21.14 -40.29
N VAL A 187 45.08 19.83 -40.13
CA VAL A 187 45.62 19.02 -39.02
C VAL A 187 46.81 18.14 -39.40
N ASP A 188 47.27 18.14 -40.66
CA ASP A 188 48.26 17.20 -41.18
C ASP A 188 49.59 17.24 -40.40
N ARG A 189 50.05 18.44 -40.02
CA ARG A 189 51.29 18.59 -39.25
C ARG A 189 51.16 18.09 -37.81
N VAL A 190 49.98 18.23 -37.22
CA VAL A 190 49.70 17.72 -35.86
C VAL A 190 49.59 16.20 -35.91
N LEU A 191 48.94 15.67 -36.95
CA LEU A 191 48.88 14.24 -37.23
C LEU A 191 50.27 13.66 -37.46
N GLN A 192 51.12 14.33 -38.25
CA GLN A 192 52.49 13.89 -38.49
C GLN A 192 53.31 13.84 -37.19
N LEU A 193 53.19 14.86 -36.32
CA LEU A 193 53.83 14.82 -35.00
C LEU A 193 53.35 13.60 -34.16
N CYS A 194 52.05 13.27 -34.20
CA CYS A 194 51.53 12.07 -33.53
C CYS A 194 52.08 10.77 -34.14
N LEU A 195 52.27 10.72 -35.46
CA LEU A 195 52.86 9.57 -36.16
C LEU A 195 54.36 9.43 -35.87
N ASP A 196 55.09 10.55 -35.77
CA ASP A 196 56.51 10.56 -35.40
C ASP A 196 56.68 10.03 -33.96
N ILE A 197 55.83 10.47 -33.02
CA ILE A 197 55.79 9.91 -31.65
C ILE A 197 55.52 8.41 -31.68
N TYR A 198 54.58 7.95 -32.51
CA TYR A 198 54.27 6.53 -32.65
C TYR A 198 55.48 5.72 -33.17
N LEU A 199 56.17 6.23 -34.19
CA LEU A 199 57.33 5.59 -34.79
C LEU A 199 58.52 5.52 -33.81
N VAL A 200 58.79 6.60 -33.09
CA VAL A 200 59.87 6.68 -32.09
C VAL A 200 59.61 5.74 -30.90
N ARG A 201 58.33 5.57 -30.53
CA ARG A 201 57.93 4.56 -29.53
C ARG A 201 58.18 3.13 -30.02
N GLU A 202 57.94 2.85 -31.32
CA GLU A 202 58.21 1.54 -31.92
C GLU A 202 59.71 1.24 -31.98
N SER A 203 60.55 2.25 -32.27
CA SER A 203 62.01 2.12 -32.27
C SER A 203 62.63 2.07 -30.86
N ARG A 204 61.85 2.33 -29.80
CA ARG A 204 62.27 2.37 -28.38
C ARG A 204 63.27 3.49 -28.05
N GLU A 205 63.22 4.60 -28.78
CA GLU A 205 64.03 5.79 -28.52
C GLU A 205 63.29 6.76 -27.58
N PHE A 206 63.23 6.42 -26.29
CA PHE A 206 62.38 7.11 -25.31
C PHE A 206 62.76 8.58 -25.04
N GLU A 207 64.03 8.95 -25.17
CA GLU A 207 64.48 10.35 -25.00
C GLU A 207 63.88 11.25 -26.09
N LEU A 208 63.88 10.78 -27.34
CA LEU A 208 63.27 11.49 -28.45
C LEU A 208 61.73 11.50 -28.35
N GLU A 209 61.13 10.42 -27.83
CA GLU A 209 59.69 10.37 -27.55
C GLU A 209 59.27 11.46 -26.56
N GLU A 210 60.03 11.64 -25.47
CA GLU A 210 59.77 12.66 -24.45
C GLU A 210 59.79 14.07 -25.03
N ASP A 211 60.80 14.38 -25.85
CA ASP A 211 60.93 15.68 -26.52
C ASP A 211 59.78 15.97 -27.49
N LEU A 212 59.40 14.99 -28.32
CA LEU A 212 58.28 15.12 -29.26
C LEU A 212 56.94 15.23 -28.52
N TYR A 213 56.77 14.53 -27.41
CA TYR A 213 55.57 14.62 -26.57
C TYR A 213 55.48 15.97 -25.84
N ALA A 214 56.59 16.49 -25.33
CA ALA A 214 56.64 17.83 -24.73
C ALA A 214 56.23 18.91 -25.73
N LYS A 215 56.67 18.77 -27.00
CA LYS A 215 56.25 19.63 -28.11
C LYS A 215 54.74 19.56 -28.37
N LEU A 216 54.14 18.37 -28.31
CA LEU A 216 52.70 18.17 -28.47
C LEU A 216 51.91 18.86 -27.33
N ILE A 217 52.32 18.67 -26.08
CA ILE A 217 51.68 19.32 -24.92
C ILE A 217 51.79 20.84 -25.01
N PHE A 218 52.96 21.37 -25.36
CA PHE A 218 53.16 22.81 -25.55
C PHE A 218 52.21 23.38 -26.62
N LEU A 219 52.05 22.66 -27.73
CA LEU A 219 51.14 23.03 -28.81
C LEU A 219 49.68 23.12 -28.34
N TYR A 220 49.19 22.12 -27.60
CA TYR A 220 47.81 22.11 -27.08
C TYR A 220 47.58 23.09 -25.92
N ARG A 221 48.64 23.53 -25.22
CA ARG A 221 48.55 24.55 -24.16
C ARG A 221 48.45 25.98 -24.69
N SER A 222 48.86 26.23 -25.95
CA SER A 222 48.85 27.55 -26.58
C SER A 222 47.95 27.58 -27.82
N PRO A 223 46.71 28.09 -27.73
CA PRO A 223 45.80 28.16 -28.88
C PRO A 223 46.37 29.05 -30.01
N GLU A 224 47.18 30.05 -29.67
CA GLU A 224 47.83 30.90 -30.67
C GLU A 224 48.86 30.14 -31.51
N THR A 225 49.66 29.27 -30.86
CA THR A 225 50.63 28.41 -31.54
C THR A 225 49.91 27.36 -32.38
N LEU A 226 48.83 26.77 -31.83
CA LEU A 226 48.01 25.78 -32.52
C LEU A 226 47.41 26.33 -33.82
N ILE A 227 46.86 27.55 -33.82
CA ILE A 227 46.32 28.19 -35.02
C ILE A 227 47.41 28.46 -36.06
N LYS A 228 48.58 28.96 -35.64
CA LYS A 228 49.71 29.19 -36.55
C LYS A 228 50.19 27.88 -37.18
N TRP A 229 50.20 26.80 -36.41
CA TRP A 229 50.65 25.48 -36.87
C TRP A 229 49.68 24.83 -37.85
N THR A 230 48.39 25.07 -37.67
CA THR A 230 47.29 24.49 -38.46
C THR A 230 46.84 25.37 -39.63
N LYS A 231 47.52 26.50 -39.87
CA LYS A 231 47.23 27.40 -41.00
C LYS A 231 47.42 26.67 -42.34
N ILE A 232 46.52 26.93 -43.29
CA ILE A 232 46.65 26.46 -44.67
C ILE A 232 47.87 27.15 -45.31
N ASN A 233 48.79 26.36 -45.87
CA ASN A 233 49.89 26.90 -46.67
C ASN A 233 49.33 27.32 -48.04
N GLU A 234 49.37 28.62 -48.34
CA GLU A 234 48.88 29.18 -49.62
C GLU A 234 49.75 28.79 -50.82
N GLU A 235 50.94 28.21 -50.61
CA GLU A 235 51.86 27.78 -51.67
C GLU A 235 51.34 26.61 -52.54
N ILE A 236 50.27 25.93 -52.12
CA ILE A 236 49.63 24.86 -52.92
C ILE A 236 48.58 25.43 -53.90
N ASN A 237 48.12 26.67 -53.72
CA ASN A 237 47.12 27.30 -54.57
C ASN A 237 47.71 28.26 -55.63
N SER A 238 49.04 28.38 -55.70
CA SER A 238 49.75 29.16 -56.72
C SER A 238 50.50 28.25 -57.70
N VAL A 239 49.84 27.19 -58.17
CA VAL A 239 50.25 26.48 -59.38
C VAL A 239 49.18 26.79 -60.44
N PRO A 240 49.53 27.44 -61.56
CA PRO A 240 48.59 27.69 -62.67
C PRO A 240 48.11 26.38 -63.32
#